data_AF-A0A955YAT8-F1
#
_entry.id   AF-A0A955YAT8-F1
#
_cell.length_a   1.000
_cell.length_b   1.000
_cell.length_c   1.000
_cell.angle_alpha   90.00
_cell.angle_beta   90.00
_cell.angle_gamma   90.00
#
_symmetry.space_group_name_H-M   'P 1'
#
loop_
_entity.id
_entity.type
_entity.pdbx_description
1 polymer ?
#
loop_
_entity_poly.entity_id
_entity_poly.type
_entity_poly.pdbx_seq_one_letter_code
_entity_poly.pdbx_strand_id
1 'polypeptide(L)'
;MVRVYQPLSGMTRPVVVDPGAPNLRGLAVDLVCPSDDYMNRQEASNLCRKVSTLFENQGATVRVVTEGQPRFGDPVDAGEIAGPADLSVVLRGREVHQARHPFSWVLCYFSFTIVPAVTESTFAQDVEVRDRTGFLVAQTSLQGRMVERFGVGPWVGNKLLDVLWRKPEDEITGDAFQKDISTDLYEQLSQVVFDARITAEVLAESAGAPRPVKEAPLTPPAPTESP
;
A
#
# COMPACT_ATOMS: atom_id res chain seq x y z
N MET A 1 -22.17 -6.33 12.55
CA MET A 1 -21.16 -7.23 11.96
C MET A 1 -19.81 -6.68 12.33
N VAL A 2 -18.90 -7.51 12.83
CA VAL A 2 -17.58 -7.06 13.31
C VAL A 2 -16.51 -7.67 12.40
N ARG A 3 -15.58 -6.84 11.93
CA ARG A 3 -14.46 -7.25 11.08
C ARG A 3 -13.16 -7.09 11.85
N VAL A 4 -12.33 -8.11 11.83
CA VAL A 4 -11.01 -8.10 12.47
C VAL A 4 -9.96 -8.35 11.41
N TYR A 5 -8.98 -7.46 11.34
CA TYR A 5 -7.81 -7.62 10.49
C TYR A 5 -6.72 -8.38 11.24
N GLN A 6 -6.05 -9.30 10.55
CA GLN A 6 -4.87 -9.99 11.04
C GLN A 6 -3.80 -10.00 9.94
N PRO A 7 -2.65 -9.32 10.13
CA PRO A 7 -1.55 -9.41 9.19
C PRO A 7 -1.00 -10.84 9.19
N LEU A 8 -0.66 -11.36 8.01
CA LEU A 8 -0.07 -12.69 7.86
C LEU A 8 1.39 -12.57 7.40
N SER A 9 1.63 -12.73 6.10
CA SER A 9 2.97 -12.83 5.49
C SER A 9 3.34 -11.52 4.81
N GLY A 10 4.61 -11.13 4.87
CA GLY A 10 5.12 -9.88 4.30
C GLY A 10 4.81 -8.65 5.14
N MET A 11 3.61 -8.59 5.73
CA MET A 11 3.11 -7.54 6.63
C MET A 11 3.59 -7.66 8.09
N THR A 12 4.34 -8.71 8.42
CA THR A 12 4.96 -8.92 9.74
C THR A 12 6.46 -8.60 9.74
N ARG A 13 7.02 -8.15 8.62
CA ARG A 13 8.43 -7.77 8.55
C ARG A 13 8.63 -6.42 9.23
N PRO A 14 9.70 -6.24 10.03
CA PRO A 14 9.99 -4.95 10.63
C PRO A 14 10.20 -3.90 9.54
N VAL A 15 9.41 -2.84 9.59
CA VAL A 15 9.57 -1.66 8.74
C VAL A 15 10.51 -0.71 9.46
N VAL A 16 11.62 -0.37 8.78
CA VAL A 16 12.64 0.55 9.31
C VAL A 16 12.46 1.95 8.72
N VAL A 17 11.85 2.03 7.55
CA VAL A 17 11.59 3.27 6.82
C VAL A 17 10.36 3.96 7.40
N ASP A 18 10.53 5.15 7.98
CA ASP A 18 9.43 6.01 8.43
C ASP A 18 8.69 6.62 7.23
N PRO A 19 7.43 6.26 6.95
CA PRO A 19 6.69 6.79 5.80
C PRO A 19 6.41 8.30 5.87
N GLY A 20 6.56 8.93 7.05
CA GLY A 20 6.44 10.37 7.23
C GLY A 20 7.71 11.15 6.85
N ALA A 21 8.83 10.46 6.66
CA ALA A 21 10.10 11.07 6.27
C ALA A 21 10.26 11.15 4.74
N PRO A 22 11.05 12.10 4.21
CA PRO A 22 11.25 12.27 2.76
C PRO A 22 12.22 11.24 2.15
N ASN A 23 11.92 9.94 2.28
CA ASN A 23 12.79 8.82 1.88
C ASN A 23 12.94 8.67 0.37
N LEU A 24 11.97 9.17 -0.39
CA LEU A 24 11.88 9.01 -1.85
C LEU A 24 12.26 10.30 -2.60
N ARG A 25 12.97 11.22 -1.94
CA ARG A 25 13.34 12.50 -2.53
C ARG A 25 14.09 12.34 -3.86
N GLY A 26 13.55 13.02 -4.89
CA GLY A 26 14.11 13.09 -6.23
C GLY A 26 13.97 11.81 -7.04
N LEU A 27 13.06 10.92 -6.65
CA LEU A 27 12.76 9.67 -7.36
C LEU A 27 11.53 9.87 -8.24
N ALA A 28 11.62 9.55 -9.53
CA ALA A 28 10.46 9.48 -10.41
C ALA A 28 9.85 8.06 -10.39
N VAL A 29 8.59 7.94 -10.00
CA VAL A 29 7.89 6.65 -9.81
C VAL A 29 6.68 6.54 -10.74
N ASP A 30 6.67 5.52 -11.58
CA ASP A 30 5.49 5.12 -12.35
C ASP A 30 4.66 4.11 -11.55
N LEU A 31 3.48 4.54 -11.09
CA LEU A 31 2.58 3.71 -10.29
C LEU A 31 1.48 3.10 -11.17
N VAL A 32 1.33 1.78 -11.10
CA VAL A 32 0.35 1.01 -11.88
C VAL A 32 -0.51 0.18 -10.93
N CYS A 33 -1.82 0.45 -10.93
CA CYS A 33 -2.82 -0.39 -10.25
C CYS A 33 -3.74 -1.00 -11.31
N PRO A 34 -3.43 -2.20 -11.84
CA PRO A 34 -4.32 -2.89 -12.76
C PRO A 34 -5.67 -3.15 -12.11
N SER A 35 -6.73 -3.11 -12.92
CA SER A 35 -8.02 -3.63 -12.52
C SER A 35 -8.06 -5.12 -12.81
N ASP A 36 -8.41 -5.93 -11.84
CA ASP A 36 -8.48 -7.39 -11.94
C ASP A 36 -9.81 -7.91 -11.38
N ASP A 37 -9.97 -9.23 -11.30
CA ASP A 37 -11.19 -9.87 -10.79
C ASP A 37 -11.48 -9.55 -9.31
N TYR A 38 -10.48 -9.06 -8.58
CA TYR A 38 -10.54 -8.78 -7.14
C TYR A 38 -10.48 -7.29 -6.80
N MET A 39 -10.13 -6.45 -7.77
CA MET A 39 -10.03 -5.00 -7.64
C MET A 39 -10.67 -4.32 -8.84
N ASN A 40 -11.88 -3.80 -8.64
CA ASN A 40 -12.56 -3.07 -9.70
C ASN A 40 -11.84 -1.74 -10.01
N ARG A 41 -12.14 -1.12 -11.16
CA ARG A 41 -11.46 0.12 -11.59
C ARG A 41 -11.52 1.24 -10.56
N GLN A 42 -12.61 1.35 -9.81
CA GLN A 42 -12.77 2.40 -8.81
C GLN A 42 -11.88 2.14 -7.59
N GLU A 43 -11.81 0.88 -7.13
CA GLU A 43 -10.92 0.44 -6.06
C GLU A 43 -9.45 0.62 -6.45
N ALA A 44 -9.06 0.18 -7.65
CA ALA A 44 -7.71 0.36 -8.18
C ALA A 44 -7.31 1.83 -8.29
N SER A 45 -8.20 2.68 -8.80
CA SER A 45 -7.97 4.14 -8.86
C SER A 45 -7.84 4.76 -7.47
N ASN A 46 -8.66 4.33 -6.52
CA ASN A 46 -8.59 4.81 -5.14
C ASN A 46 -7.28 4.38 -4.47
N LEU A 47 -6.84 3.13 -4.67
CA LEU A 47 -5.57 2.61 -4.17
C LEU A 47 -4.41 3.42 -4.76
N CYS A 48 -4.37 3.56 -6.09
CA CYS A 48 -3.33 4.33 -6.77
C CYS A 48 -3.26 5.78 -6.28
N ARG A 49 -4.40 6.46 -6.12
CA ARG A 49 -4.41 7.83 -5.58
C ARG A 49 -3.81 7.91 -4.18
N LYS A 50 -4.19 6.98 -3.28
CA LYS A 50 -3.67 6.98 -1.91
C LYS A 50 -2.16 6.69 -1.86
N VAL A 51 -1.70 5.74 -2.68
CA VAL A 51 -0.27 5.40 -2.78
C VAL A 51 0.52 6.52 -3.47
N SER A 52 -0.07 7.21 -4.45
CA SER A 52 0.53 8.41 -5.07
C SER A 52 0.79 9.48 -4.02
N THR A 53 -0.24 9.82 -3.23
CA THR A 53 -0.10 10.78 -2.13
C THR A 53 0.93 10.32 -1.10
N LEU A 54 0.99 9.03 -0.77
CA LEU A 54 2.00 8.48 0.14
C LEU A 54 3.42 8.72 -0.37
N PHE A 55 3.71 8.42 -1.64
CA PHE A 55 5.04 8.59 -2.21
C PHE A 55 5.39 10.06 -2.46
N GLU A 56 4.42 10.88 -2.89
CA GLU A 56 4.56 12.33 -3.01
C GLU A 56 4.93 12.97 -1.67
N ASN A 57 4.27 12.55 -0.58
CA ASN A 57 4.60 13.02 0.78
C ASN A 57 6.03 12.64 1.19
N GLN A 58 6.59 11.57 0.62
CA GLN A 58 7.98 11.16 0.82
C GLN A 58 8.97 11.83 -0.16
N GLY A 59 8.50 12.75 -0.99
CA GLY A 59 9.30 13.55 -1.92
C GLY A 59 9.57 12.91 -3.29
N ALA A 60 8.83 11.85 -3.65
CA ALA A 60 8.85 11.30 -5.00
C ALA A 60 7.95 12.10 -5.96
N THR A 61 8.31 12.10 -7.23
CA THR A 61 7.44 12.55 -8.33
C THR A 61 6.71 11.33 -8.87
N VAL A 62 5.40 11.24 -8.64
CA VAL A 62 4.62 10.05 -9.01
C VAL A 62 3.81 10.31 -10.26
N ARG A 63 3.82 9.35 -11.18
CA ARG A 63 2.93 9.32 -12.34
C ARG A 63 2.07 8.06 -12.27
N VAL A 64 0.75 8.23 -12.18
CA VAL A 64 -0.19 7.12 -12.22
C VAL A 64 -0.41 6.72 -13.68
N VAL A 65 0.04 5.51 -14.04
CA VAL A 65 -0.09 4.97 -15.39
C VAL A 65 -1.26 4.00 -15.42
N THR A 66 -2.24 4.29 -16.27
CA THR A 66 -3.43 3.43 -16.44
C THR A 66 -3.12 2.32 -17.46
N GLU A 67 -3.59 1.09 -17.22
CA GLU A 67 -3.46 0.02 -18.21
C GLU A 67 -4.05 0.43 -19.57
N GLY A 68 -3.22 0.36 -20.62
CA GLY A 68 -3.59 0.76 -21.98
C GLY A 68 -2.81 1.95 -22.55
N GLN A 69 -2.04 2.68 -21.73
CA GLN A 69 -1.06 3.63 -22.22
C GLN A 69 0.28 2.94 -22.55
N PRO A 70 1.00 3.41 -23.59
CA PRO A 70 2.28 2.83 -23.96
C PRO A 70 3.25 2.87 -22.77
N ARG A 71 3.81 1.70 -22.45
CA ARG A 71 4.79 1.50 -21.37
C ARG A 71 6.20 1.74 -21.91
N PHE A 72 7.10 2.17 -21.03
CA PHE A 72 8.57 2.15 -21.14
C PHE A 72 9.15 2.15 -22.56
N GLY A 73 9.60 3.33 -23.01
CA GLY A 73 10.39 3.49 -24.24
C GLY A 73 9.66 4.18 -25.39
N ASP A 74 8.36 4.40 -25.27
CA ASP A 74 7.61 5.19 -26.25
C ASP A 74 7.71 6.70 -25.95
N PRO A 75 8.10 7.53 -26.93
CA PRO A 75 8.07 8.97 -26.79
C PRO A 75 6.61 9.43 -26.72
N VAL A 76 6.16 9.82 -25.53
CA VAL A 76 4.85 10.44 -25.34
C VAL A 76 4.98 11.92 -25.69
N ASP A 77 4.18 12.39 -26.64
CA ASP A 77 4.16 13.77 -27.11
C ASP A 77 3.99 14.76 -25.96
N ALA A 78 4.79 15.83 -26.05
CA ALA A 78 5.09 16.77 -24.98
C ALA A 78 3.89 17.59 -24.52
N GLY A 79 3.67 17.56 -23.20
CA GLY A 79 2.83 18.50 -22.47
C GLY A 79 3.07 18.34 -20.97
N GLU A 80 4.14 18.96 -20.49
CA GLU A 80 4.50 19.11 -19.06
C GLU A 80 5.24 17.92 -18.40
N ILE A 81 6.57 17.99 -18.52
CA ILE A 81 7.60 17.44 -17.60
C ILE A 81 7.39 15.99 -17.11
N ALA A 82 7.98 15.01 -17.79
CA ALA A 82 8.48 13.81 -17.12
C ALA A 82 9.55 13.12 -17.96
N GLY A 83 10.80 13.11 -17.47
CA GLY A 83 11.81 12.16 -17.97
C GLY A 83 11.38 10.70 -17.75
N PRO A 84 12.18 9.73 -18.22
CA PRO A 84 11.89 8.32 -17.93
C PRO A 84 11.82 8.10 -16.41
N ALA A 85 10.82 7.35 -15.94
CA ALA A 85 10.70 7.02 -14.53
C ALA A 85 11.89 6.18 -14.06
N ASP A 86 12.37 6.43 -12.85
CA ASP A 86 13.47 5.69 -12.25
C ASP A 86 13.01 4.29 -11.83
N LEU A 87 11.80 4.20 -11.28
CA LEU A 87 11.15 2.96 -10.86
C LEU A 87 9.71 2.89 -11.35
N SER A 88 9.23 1.67 -11.63
CA SER A 88 7.82 1.38 -11.82
C SER A 88 7.33 0.42 -10.75
N VAL A 89 6.24 0.79 -10.08
CA VAL A 89 5.61 0.03 -9.00
C VAL A 89 4.25 -0.48 -9.50
N VAL A 90 4.08 -1.79 -9.54
CA VAL A 90 2.84 -2.46 -9.95
C VAL A 90 2.20 -3.10 -8.73
N LEU A 91 0.94 -2.77 -8.47
CA LEU A 91 0.16 -3.24 -7.32
C LEU A 91 -0.99 -4.13 -7.77
N ARG A 92 -0.92 -5.45 -7.51
CA ARG A 92 -1.97 -6.41 -7.90
C ARG A 92 -2.69 -6.98 -6.69
N GLY A 93 -4.02 -7.07 -6.77
CA GLY A 93 -4.84 -7.71 -5.74
C GLY A 93 -5.11 -9.17 -6.10
N ARG A 94 -5.11 -10.06 -5.12
CA ARG A 94 -5.65 -11.41 -5.31
C ARG A 94 -6.28 -11.95 -4.03
N GLU A 95 -7.34 -12.75 -4.19
CA GLU A 95 -7.87 -13.57 -3.10
C GLU A 95 -7.10 -14.89 -3.04
N VAL A 96 -6.48 -15.17 -1.88
CA VAL A 96 -5.71 -16.41 -1.67
C VAL A 96 -6.62 -17.53 -1.20
N HIS A 97 -7.56 -17.21 -0.31
CA HIS A 97 -8.43 -18.20 0.28
C HIS A 97 -9.72 -17.59 0.80
N GLN A 98 -10.86 -18.22 0.53
CA GLN A 98 -12.14 -17.90 1.15
C GLN A 98 -12.65 -19.14 1.88
N ALA A 99 -12.77 -19.06 3.20
CA ALA A 99 -13.36 -20.10 4.03
C ALA A 99 -14.69 -19.61 4.61
N ARG A 100 -15.77 -20.29 4.23
CA ARG A 100 -17.05 -20.19 4.94
C ARG A 100 -17.12 -21.36 5.90
N HIS A 101 -17.39 -21.11 7.17
CA HIS A 101 -17.54 -22.15 8.17
C HIS A 101 -19.03 -22.52 8.30
N PRO A 102 -19.58 -23.48 7.53
CA PRO A 102 -21.02 -23.75 7.47
C PRO A 102 -21.58 -24.14 8.84
N PHE A 103 -20.80 -24.87 9.65
CA PHE A 103 -21.19 -25.21 11.01
C PHE A 103 -21.37 -23.97 11.90
N SER A 104 -20.56 -22.92 11.72
CA SER A 104 -20.74 -21.67 12.49
C SER A 104 -22.03 -20.96 12.11
N TRP A 105 -22.43 -21.00 10.84
CA TRP A 105 -23.69 -20.44 10.36
C TRP A 105 -24.91 -21.21 10.88
N VAL A 106 -24.84 -22.54 10.87
CA VAL A 106 -25.87 -23.42 11.43
C VAL A 106 -26.01 -23.19 12.93
N LEU A 107 -24.90 -23.16 13.68
CA LEU A 107 -24.90 -22.87 15.11
C LEU A 107 -25.42 -21.45 15.39
N CYS A 108 -25.05 -20.46 14.58
CA CYS A 108 -25.57 -19.11 14.69
C CYS A 108 -27.09 -19.09 14.54
N TYR A 109 -27.63 -19.79 13.54
CA TYR A 109 -29.07 -19.92 13.34
C TYR A 109 -29.76 -20.59 14.54
N PHE A 110 -29.29 -21.76 14.97
CA PHE A 110 -29.92 -22.53 16.07
C PHE A 110 -29.75 -21.88 17.44
N SER A 111 -28.70 -21.10 17.65
CA SER A 111 -28.46 -20.37 18.89
C SER A 111 -29.10 -18.98 18.90
N PHE A 112 -29.95 -18.64 17.92
CA PHE A 112 -30.52 -17.30 17.77
C PHE A 112 -29.45 -16.20 17.83
N THR A 113 -28.33 -16.43 17.13
CA THR A 113 -27.18 -15.53 17.00
C THR A 113 -26.34 -15.30 18.27
N ILE A 114 -26.51 -16.15 19.30
CA ILE A 114 -25.64 -16.17 20.49
C ILE A 114 -24.24 -16.62 20.07
N VAL A 115 -24.15 -17.70 19.30
CA VAL A 115 -22.90 -18.14 18.65
C VAL A 115 -22.73 -17.35 17.36
N PRO A 116 -21.61 -16.66 17.12
CA PRO A 116 -21.43 -15.92 15.89
C PRO A 116 -21.15 -16.83 14.71
N ALA A 117 -21.73 -16.48 13.56
CA ALA A 117 -21.28 -17.00 12.28
C ALA A 117 -19.94 -16.35 11.90
N VAL A 118 -19.03 -17.15 11.36
CA VAL A 118 -17.66 -16.73 11.01
C VAL A 118 -17.41 -16.97 9.54
N THR A 119 -16.94 -15.94 8.86
CA THR A 119 -16.41 -16.01 7.51
C THR A 119 -14.97 -15.52 7.54
N GLU A 120 -14.06 -16.25 6.91
CA GLU A 120 -12.65 -15.88 6.80
C GLU A 120 -12.30 -15.66 5.33
N SER A 121 -11.71 -14.51 5.02
CA SER A 121 -11.13 -14.24 3.72
C SER A 121 -9.67 -13.87 3.87
N THR A 122 -8.83 -14.42 3.00
CA THR A 122 -7.40 -14.14 2.93
C THR A 122 -7.12 -13.45 1.62
N PHE A 123 -6.57 -12.24 1.69
CA PHE A 123 -6.20 -11.44 0.54
C PHE A 123 -4.68 -11.31 0.48
N ALA A 124 -4.17 -11.11 -0.73
CA ALA A 124 -2.78 -10.75 -0.96
C ALA A 124 -2.71 -9.53 -1.89
N GLN A 125 -1.78 -8.63 -1.57
CA GLN A 125 -1.36 -7.54 -2.42
C GLN A 125 0.05 -7.85 -2.91
N ASP A 126 0.17 -8.16 -4.18
CA ASP A 126 1.47 -8.39 -4.81
C ASP A 126 2.03 -7.04 -5.29
N VAL A 127 3.27 -6.78 -4.94
CA VAL A 127 4.00 -5.55 -5.25
C VAL A 127 5.20 -5.94 -6.10
N GLU A 128 5.25 -5.47 -7.33
CA GLU A 128 6.39 -5.61 -8.23
C GLU A 128 7.03 -4.24 -8.43
N VAL A 129 8.33 -4.13 -8.19
CA VAL A 129 9.11 -2.93 -8.47
C VAL A 129 10.12 -3.24 -9.57
N ARG A 130 10.07 -2.45 -10.64
CA ARG A 130 10.97 -2.54 -11.79
C ARG A 130 11.80 -1.28 -11.92
N ASP A 131 13.01 -1.40 -12.43
CA ASP A 131 13.85 -0.25 -12.75
C ASP A 131 13.44 0.42 -14.07
N ARG A 132 14.16 1.49 -14.43
CA ARG A 132 14.05 2.19 -15.71
C ARG A 132 14.15 1.32 -16.97
N THR A 133 14.77 0.14 -16.88
CA THR A 133 14.92 -0.82 -18.00
C THR A 133 13.79 -1.85 -18.05
N GLY A 134 12.91 -1.85 -17.05
CA GLY A 134 11.86 -2.86 -16.87
C GLY A 134 12.34 -4.13 -16.15
N PHE A 135 13.60 -4.17 -15.69
CA PHE A 135 14.14 -5.27 -14.92
C PHE A 135 13.50 -5.32 -13.53
N LEU A 136 13.14 -6.52 -13.07
CA LEU A 136 12.51 -6.71 -11.77
C LEU A 136 13.55 -6.56 -10.65
N VAL A 137 13.43 -5.48 -9.88
CA VAL A 137 14.37 -5.17 -8.78
C VAL A 137 13.87 -5.74 -7.46
N ALA A 138 12.57 -5.63 -7.20
CA ALA A 138 11.96 -6.17 -6.00
C ALA A 138 10.59 -6.76 -6.30
N GLN A 139 10.25 -7.83 -5.60
CA GLN A 139 8.91 -8.40 -5.61
C GLN A 139 8.56 -8.86 -4.21
N THR A 140 7.39 -8.46 -3.72
CA THR A 140 6.85 -8.94 -2.45
C THR A 140 5.37 -9.24 -2.56
N SER A 141 4.88 -10.08 -1.65
CA SER A 141 3.46 -10.42 -1.52
C SER A 141 3.05 -10.13 -0.08
N LEU A 142 2.19 -9.13 0.09
CA LEU A 142 1.67 -8.70 1.39
C LEU A 142 0.33 -9.40 1.62
N GLN A 143 0.26 -10.31 2.58
CA GLN A 143 -0.92 -11.14 2.83
C GLN A 143 -1.62 -10.76 4.13
N GLY A 144 -2.93 -10.55 4.06
CA GLY A 144 -3.78 -10.24 5.19
C GLY A 144 -4.95 -11.22 5.30
N ARG A 145 -5.36 -11.50 6.54
CA ARG A 145 -6.60 -12.24 6.82
C ARG A 145 -7.64 -11.29 7.39
N MET A 146 -8.83 -11.35 6.83
CA MET A 146 -10.02 -10.72 7.37
C MET A 146 -10.91 -11.80 7.99
N VAL A 147 -11.24 -11.61 9.26
CA VAL A 147 -12.22 -12.45 9.97
C VAL A 147 -13.47 -11.64 10.20
N GLU A 148 -14.56 -12.06 9.60
CA GLU A 148 -15.86 -11.41 9.71
C GLU A 148 -16.78 -12.22 10.61
N ARG A 149 -17.35 -11.56 11.61
CA ARG A 149 -18.23 -12.16 12.61
C ARG A 149 -19.62 -11.54 12.55
N PHE A 150 -20.63 -12.39 12.38
CA PHE A 150 -22.03 -12.00 12.36
C PHE A 150 -22.78 -12.63 13.54
N GLY A 151 -23.49 -11.81 14.33
CA GLY A 151 -24.35 -12.25 15.41
C GLY A 151 -24.59 -11.16 16.46
N VAL A 152 -25.59 -11.36 17.32
CA VAL A 152 -25.90 -10.43 18.42
C VAL A 152 -24.85 -10.50 19.52
N GLY A 153 -24.26 -11.68 19.76
CA GLY A 153 -23.21 -11.87 20.76
C GLY A 153 -22.01 -10.92 20.61
N PRO A 154 -21.33 -10.88 19.44
CA PRO A 154 -20.24 -9.93 19.20
C PRO A 154 -20.65 -8.46 19.35
N TRP A 155 -21.89 -8.10 18.98
CA TRP A 155 -22.37 -6.73 19.07
C TRP A 155 -22.61 -6.30 20.52
N VAL A 156 -23.29 -7.15 21.30
CA VAL A 156 -23.55 -6.89 22.73
C VAL A 156 -22.24 -6.91 23.53
N GLY A 157 -21.35 -7.86 23.24
CA GLY A 157 -20.03 -7.95 23.87
C GLY A 157 -19.17 -6.73 23.59
N ASN A 158 -19.09 -6.27 22.33
CA ASN A 158 -18.32 -5.07 22.00
C ASN A 158 -18.90 -3.83 22.67
N LYS A 159 -20.22 -3.64 22.59
CA LYS A 159 -20.91 -2.50 23.23
C LYS A 159 -20.72 -2.47 24.75
N LEU A 160 -20.71 -3.63 25.42
CA LEU A 160 -20.44 -3.71 26.86
C LEU A 160 -18.99 -3.32 27.18
N LEU A 161 -18.02 -3.79 26.40
CA LEU A 161 -16.61 -3.42 26.58
C LEU A 161 -16.35 -1.93 26.35
N ASP A 162 -17.00 -1.34 25.34
CA ASP A 162 -16.90 0.09 25.02
C ASP A 162 -17.47 0.97 26.15
N VAL A 163 -18.51 0.51 26.84
CA VAL A 163 -19.14 1.24 27.95
C VAL A 163 -18.38 1.06 29.28
N LEU A 164 -17.81 -0.12 29.52
CA LEU A 164 -17.24 -0.46 30.84
C LEU A 164 -15.75 -0.16 30.97
N TRP A 165 -14.94 -0.37 29.93
CA TRP A 165 -13.47 -0.39 30.07
C TRP A 165 -12.66 0.26 28.94
N ARG A 166 -13.23 0.52 27.75
CA ARG A 166 -12.44 0.93 26.59
C ARG A 166 -12.38 2.43 26.34
N LYS A 167 -11.21 2.89 25.90
CA LYS A 167 -11.00 4.23 25.33
C LYS A 167 -11.41 4.21 23.84
N PRO A 168 -11.85 5.34 23.26
CA PRO A 168 -12.33 5.42 21.87
C PRO A 168 -11.29 5.00 20.81
N GLU A 169 -10.02 4.92 21.18
CA GLU A 169 -8.91 4.47 20.35
C GLU A 169 -8.87 2.94 20.14
N ASP A 170 -9.58 2.16 20.98
CA ASP A 170 -9.63 0.69 20.91
C ASP A 170 -10.94 0.15 20.28
N GLU A 171 -11.71 1.01 19.61
CA GLU A 171 -13.02 0.64 19.05
C GLU A 171 -12.83 -0.34 17.88
N ILE A 172 -13.40 -1.55 18.00
CA ILE A 172 -13.38 -2.56 16.93
C ILE A 172 -14.50 -2.24 15.92
N THR A 173 -14.39 -1.09 15.26
CA THR A 173 -15.28 -0.64 14.18
C THR A 173 -14.64 -0.87 12.81
N GLY A 174 -15.46 -0.79 11.75
CA GLY A 174 -14.99 -0.92 10.37
C GLY A 174 -13.94 0.13 9.98
N ASP A 175 -13.89 1.27 10.67
CA ASP A 175 -12.95 2.36 10.39
C ASP A 175 -11.56 2.09 10.96
N ALA A 176 -11.47 1.53 12.17
CA ALA A 176 -10.20 1.07 12.76
C ALA A 176 -9.57 -0.02 11.88
N PHE A 177 -10.38 -0.95 11.38
CA PHE A 177 -9.95 -1.98 10.43
C PHE A 177 -9.30 -1.39 9.16
N GLN A 178 -9.94 -0.39 8.54
CA GLN A 178 -9.36 0.26 7.34
C GLN A 178 -8.08 1.01 7.66
N LYS A 179 -8.01 1.64 8.84
CA LYS A 179 -6.83 2.36 9.31
C LYS A 179 -5.65 1.40 9.53
N ASP A 180 -5.85 0.28 10.20
CA ASP A 180 -4.78 -0.68 10.48
C ASP A 180 -4.23 -1.31 9.20
N ILE A 181 -5.11 -1.72 8.27
CA ILE A 181 -4.70 -2.26 6.97
C ILE A 181 -3.91 -1.24 6.17
N SER A 182 -4.41 0.00 6.10
CA SER A 182 -3.76 1.04 5.32
C SER A 182 -2.41 1.43 5.91
N THR A 183 -2.30 1.50 7.24
CA THR A 183 -1.03 1.81 7.93
C THR A 183 0.03 0.76 7.61
N ASP A 184 -0.27 -0.52 7.83
CA ASP A 184 0.67 -1.61 7.57
C ASP A 184 1.03 -1.72 6.08
N LEU A 185 0.04 -1.61 5.19
CA LEU A 185 0.28 -1.61 3.75
C LEU A 185 1.22 -0.46 3.33
N TYR A 186 1.01 0.75 3.85
CA TYR A 186 1.80 1.93 3.47
C TYR A 186 3.22 1.89 4.04
N GLU A 187 3.39 1.39 5.26
CA GLU A 187 4.70 1.14 5.86
C GLU A 187 5.49 0.13 5.02
N GLN A 188 4.89 -1.01 4.69
CA GLN A 188 5.54 -2.05 3.88
C GLN A 188 5.83 -1.57 2.46
N LEU A 189 4.92 -0.82 1.83
CA LEU A 189 5.16 -0.25 0.49
C LEU A 189 6.32 0.74 0.48
N SER A 190 6.41 1.60 1.49
CA SER A 190 7.51 2.57 1.61
C SER A 190 8.85 1.85 1.76
N GLN A 191 8.90 0.80 2.59
CA GLN A 191 10.07 -0.05 2.75
C GLN A 191 10.48 -0.71 1.43
N VAL A 192 9.56 -1.33 0.71
CA VAL A 192 9.84 -2.06 -0.54
C VAL A 192 10.36 -1.12 -1.63
N VAL A 193 9.77 0.06 -1.78
CA VAL A 193 10.21 1.04 -2.79
C VAL A 193 11.55 1.65 -2.41
N PHE A 194 11.79 1.91 -1.13
CA PHE A 194 13.10 2.37 -0.66
C PHE A 194 14.20 1.32 -0.90
N ASP A 195 13.96 0.05 -0.54
CA ASP A 195 14.92 -1.03 -0.76
C ASP A 195 15.19 -1.24 -2.26
N ALA A 196 14.16 -1.13 -3.10
CA ALA A 196 14.29 -1.20 -4.54
C ALA A 196 15.11 -0.03 -5.10
N ARG A 197 14.92 1.19 -4.59
CA ARG A 197 15.74 2.36 -4.94
C ARG A 197 17.21 2.11 -4.63
N ILE A 198 17.53 1.70 -3.40
CA ILE A 198 18.92 1.45 -2.98
C ILE A 198 19.53 0.34 -3.85
N THR A 199 18.78 -0.73 -4.10
CA THR A 199 19.22 -1.83 -4.97
C THR A 199 19.50 -1.34 -6.39
N ALA A 200 18.62 -0.52 -6.97
CA ALA A 200 18.81 0.05 -8.30
C ALA A 200 20.03 1.00 -8.37
N GLU A 201 20.26 1.82 -7.34
CA GLU A 201 21.42 2.70 -7.23
C GLU A 201 22.73 1.88 -7.17
N VAL A 202 22.77 0.82 -6.37
CA VAL A 202 23.94 -0.08 -6.25
C VAL A 202 24.19 -0.83 -7.57
N LEU A 203 23.15 -1.34 -8.21
CA LEU A 203 23.28 -2.02 -9.50
C LEU A 203 23.80 -1.07 -10.58
N ALA A 204 23.30 0.17 -10.63
CA ALA A 204 23.77 1.19 -11.57
C ALA A 204 25.25 1.54 -11.35
N GLU A 205 25.70 1.66 -10.11
CA GLU A 205 27.11 1.92 -9.78
C GLU A 205 28.00 0.74 -10.17
N SER A 206 27.57 -0.50 -9.90
CA SER A 206 28.30 -1.71 -10.28
C SER A 206 28.44 -1.88 -11.80
N ALA A 207 27.46 -1.40 -12.57
CA ALA A 207 27.46 -1.43 -14.03
C ALA A 207 28.24 -0.28 -14.68
N GLY A 208 28.83 0.62 -13.89
CA GLY A 208 29.54 1.80 -14.41
C GLY A 208 28.62 2.83 -15.08
N ALA A 209 27.31 2.78 -14.82
CA ALA A 209 26.36 3.73 -15.38
C ALA A 209 26.56 5.12 -14.71
N PRO A 210 26.48 6.22 -15.48
CA PRO A 210 26.55 7.56 -14.90
C PRO A 210 25.41 7.75 -13.89
N ARG A 211 25.75 8.26 -12.70
CA ARG A 211 24.77 8.56 -11.66
C ARG A 211 23.77 9.59 -12.19
N PRO A 212 22.45 9.44 -11.95
CA PRO A 212 21.52 10.52 -12.19
C PRO A 212 21.96 11.72 -11.35
N VAL A 213 22.22 12.85 -12.00
CA VAL A 213 22.67 14.07 -11.33
C VAL A 213 21.51 14.56 -10.46
N LYS A 214 21.58 14.29 -9.15
CA LYS A 214 20.74 14.95 -8.15
C LYS A 214 21.08 16.44 -8.21
N GLU A 215 20.18 17.27 -8.71
CA GLU A 215 20.27 18.72 -8.53
C GLU A 215 20.38 18.99 -7.01
N ALA A 216 21.50 19.61 -6.63
CA ALA A 216 21.73 20.02 -5.26
C ALA A 216 20.65 21.04 -4.84
N PRO A 217 20.28 21.11 -3.55
CA PRO A 217 19.38 22.15 -3.07
C PRO A 217 19.97 23.51 -3.45
N LEU A 218 19.22 24.31 -4.22
CA LEU A 218 19.55 25.70 -4.52
C LEU A 218 19.74 26.43 -3.18
N THR A 219 20.99 26.75 -2.85
CA THR A 219 21.31 27.66 -1.76
C THR A 219 20.56 28.97 -2.04
N PRO A 220 19.75 29.49 -1.10
CA PRO A 220 19.07 30.76 -1.32
C PRO A 220 20.11 31.86 -1.55
N PRO A 221 19.87 32.78 -2.51
CA PRO A 221 20.80 33.89 -2.74
C PRO A 221 20.92 34.73 -1.47
N ALA A 222 22.16 35.07 -1.11
CA ALA A 222 22.46 35.92 0.03
C ALA A 222 21.72 37.26 -0.08
N PRO A 223 21.24 37.83 1.04
CA PRO A 223 20.58 39.13 1.02
C PRO A 223 21.58 40.20 0.57
N THR A 224 21.23 40.91 -0.50
CA THR A 224 21.96 42.08 -0.97
C THR A 224 21.81 43.19 0.07
N GLU A 225 22.87 43.48 0.82
CA GLU A 225 22.97 44.75 1.56
C GLU A 225 23.02 45.90 0.54
N SER A 226 22.00 46.75 0.56
CA SER A 226 22.01 48.02 -0.16
C SER A 226 22.64 49.11 0.71
N PRO A 227 23.45 50.02 0.12
CA PRO A 227 24.21 51.05 0.83
C PRO A 227 23.36 52.20 1.40
#